data_AF-A0A1F9XDH5-F1
#
_entry.id   AF-A0A1F9XDH5-F1
#
_cell.length_a   1.000
_cell.length_b   1.000
_cell.length_c   1.000
_cell.angle_alpha   90.00
_cell.angle_beta   90.00
_cell.angle_gamma   90.00
#
_symmetry.space_group_name_H-M   'P 1'
#
loop_
_entity.id
_entity.type
_entity.pdbx_description
1 polymer ?
#
loop_
_entity_poly.entity_id
_entity_poly.type
_entity_poly.pdbx_seq_one_letter_code
_entity_poly.pdbx_strand_id
1 'polypeptide(L)'
;MKDKIISTIRLLLIIQVIFVVRAQASESDTGVYSFHRPVTLGTIKIYQQLISPSKGSNCPMYPSCSAYGYQAFSKHNIALALFETSDRLHRCGHDLDNYHPIEVSNEIRYEDRLQSAKIDSTTDINADKIHMNEEKGSLEEKIRNFALLLHRNNRYVEAANEYERLLVYYPETDYMEEATRSIVDCLNEVGNYLEIVHFGHYLLDTRKENPIENEIKFYVGSAYYKLKNYRIAREYFTKLADDATFGDKSALLKGISFIKEWDFINAENAFKHVPSQSNYYDISQTFIDYAGKGNTVKFKNPLIAGLLSIIPGAGYLYDGYYQTALSSFLVNSLFFYGTSEAYNSGNDGFAAISTILSFGWYSGNIYGSVISANRKNEKIRNDFVARFVVDFKY
;
A
#
# COMPACT_ATOMS: atom_id res chain seq x y z
N MET A 1 30.50 -39.11 16.08
CA MET A 1 30.27 -37.79 16.72
C MET A 1 30.00 -36.70 15.68
N LYS A 2 30.83 -36.58 14.63
CA LYS A 2 30.58 -35.68 13.47
C LYS A 2 29.24 -35.90 12.78
N ASP A 3 28.82 -37.15 12.53
CA ASP A 3 27.54 -37.41 11.82
C ASP A 3 26.29 -37.03 12.62
N LYS A 4 26.34 -37.18 13.96
CA LYS A 4 25.28 -36.69 14.86
C LYS A 4 25.22 -35.16 14.89
N ILE A 5 26.37 -34.49 14.86
CA ILE A 5 26.44 -33.01 14.80
C ILE A 5 25.88 -32.51 13.46
N ILE A 6 26.25 -33.15 12.34
CA ILE A 6 25.74 -32.80 11.00
C ILE A 6 24.23 -33.04 10.88
N SER A 7 23.71 -34.16 11.41
CA SER A 7 22.26 -34.42 11.38
C SER A 7 21.48 -33.43 12.27
N THR A 8 22.05 -33.04 13.41
CA THR A 8 21.45 -32.06 14.33
C THR A 8 21.43 -30.66 13.72
N ILE A 9 22.51 -30.25 13.04
CA ILE A 9 22.56 -28.97 12.31
C ILE A 9 21.55 -28.95 11.16
N ARG A 10 21.44 -30.04 10.37
CA ARG A 10 20.43 -30.14 9.31
C ARG A 10 19.01 -30.07 9.87
N LEU A 11 18.74 -30.76 10.98
CA LEU A 11 17.44 -30.72 11.63
C LEU A 11 17.13 -29.32 12.18
N LEU A 12 18.11 -28.65 12.79
CA LEU A 12 17.96 -27.28 13.28
C LEU A 12 17.70 -26.29 12.15
N LEU A 13 18.41 -26.40 11.02
CA LEU A 13 18.17 -25.56 9.83
C LEU A 13 16.77 -25.79 9.24
N ILE A 14 16.33 -27.05 9.14
CA ILE A 14 14.98 -27.39 8.69
C ILE A 14 13.93 -26.84 9.67
N ILE A 15 14.15 -26.99 10.98
CA ILE A 15 13.27 -26.42 12.02
C ILE A 15 13.26 -24.89 11.94
N GLN A 16 14.39 -24.24 11.67
CA GLN A 16 14.50 -22.79 11.49
C GLN A 16 13.68 -22.33 10.28
N VAL A 17 13.83 -23.00 9.14
CA VAL A 17 13.04 -22.70 7.93
C VAL A 17 11.55 -22.93 8.20
N ILE A 18 11.16 -24.03 8.84
CA ILE A 18 9.75 -24.31 9.20
C ILE A 18 9.22 -23.28 10.19
N PHE A 19 10.01 -22.87 11.19
CA PHE A 19 9.60 -21.91 12.20
C PHE A 19 9.45 -20.51 11.60
N VAL A 20 10.37 -20.09 10.73
CA VAL A 20 10.29 -18.81 10.00
C VAL A 20 9.06 -18.80 9.08
N VAL A 21 8.82 -19.89 8.34
CA VAL A 21 7.64 -20.02 7.47
C VAL A 21 6.34 -20.07 8.28
N ARG A 22 6.32 -20.70 9.47
CA ARG A 22 5.14 -20.74 10.35
C ARG A 22 4.93 -19.45 11.14
N ALA A 23 5.97 -18.71 11.50
CA ALA A 23 5.85 -17.42 12.17
C ALA A 23 5.06 -16.42 11.31
N GLN A 24 5.12 -16.57 9.98
CA GLN A 24 4.31 -15.83 9.02
C GLN A 24 2.79 -16.09 9.15
N ALA A 25 2.38 -17.28 9.64
CA ALA A 25 0.97 -17.67 9.75
C ALA A 25 0.33 -17.32 11.10
N SER A 26 1.13 -16.89 12.09
CA SER A 26 0.69 -16.53 13.43
C SER A 26 0.63 -15.02 13.59
N GLU A 27 -0.31 -14.37 12.91
CA GLU A 27 -0.87 -13.09 13.36
C GLU A 27 -1.80 -13.34 14.55
N SER A 28 -1.26 -13.84 15.67
CA SER A 28 -2.01 -13.88 16.91
C SER A 28 -1.63 -12.68 17.74
N ASP A 29 -2.53 -11.71 17.68
CA ASP A 29 -2.65 -10.55 18.57
C ASP A 29 -2.85 -11.06 20.01
N THR A 30 -1.77 -11.50 20.65
CA THR A 30 -1.79 -11.93 22.05
C THR A 30 -0.90 -11.00 22.85
N GLY A 31 -1.57 -10.00 23.42
CA GLY A 31 -1.03 -9.13 24.45
C GLY A 31 -0.52 -9.95 25.63
N VAL A 32 0.79 -10.14 25.69
CA VAL A 32 1.51 -10.43 26.92
C VAL A 32 2.72 -9.51 26.92
N TYR A 33 2.83 -8.65 27.92
CA TYR A 33 3.96 -7.74 28.13
C TYR A 33 5.25 -8.54 28.16
N SER A 34 5.91 -8.61 27.01
CA SER A 34 7.11 -9.39 26.91
C SER A 34 8.26 -8.57 27.49
N PHE A 35 8.87 -9.09 28.55
CA PHE A 35 9.97 -8.48 29.32
C PHE A 35 11.11 -7.92 28.46
N HIS A 36 11.25 -8.38 27.22
CA HIS A 36 12.24 -7.84 26.28
C HIS A 36 11.95 -6.41 25.84
N ARG A 37 10.68 -5.96 25.77
CA ARG A 37 10.31 -4.67 25.14
C ARG A 37 11.00 -3.45 25.78
N PRO A 38 11.03 -3.26 27.12
CA PRO A 38 11.74 -2.14 27.72
C PRO A 38 13.23 -2.16 27.38
N VAL A 39 13.84 -3.35 27.35
CA VAL A 39 15.25 -3.52 27.00
C VAL A 39 15.44 -3.19 25.53
N THR A 40 14.81 -3.89 24.60
CA THR A 40 15.02 -3.73 23.15
C THR A 40 14.64 -2.34 22.64
N LEU A 41 13.48 -1.81 23.04
CA LEU A 41 13.05 -0.46 22.66
C LEU A 41 13.96 0.61 23.29
N GLY A 42 14.40 0.38 24.53
CA GLY A 42 15.37 1.22 25.22
C GLY A 42 16.71 1.28 24.49
N THR A 43 17.26 0.13 24.09
CA THR A 43 18.53 0.06 23.34
C THR A 43 18.41 0.76 21.99
N ILE A 44 17.29 0.59 21.28
CA ILE A 44 17.06 1.27 19.99
C ILE A 44 16.94 2.79 20.18
N LYS A 45 16.24 3.26 21.22
CA LYS A 45 16.17 4.68 21.55
C LYS A 45 17.52 5.27 21.90
N ILE A 46 18.33 4.55 22.69
CA ILE A 46 19.70 4.95 23.01
C ILE A 46 20.52 5.10 21.73
N TYR A 47 20.45 4.13 20.81
CA TYR A 47 21.10 4.24 19.51
C TYR A 47 20.58 5.46 18.71
N GLN A 48 19.27 5.69 18.67
CA GLN A 48 18.65 6.82 17.96
C GLN A 48 19.06 8.19 18.53
N GLN A 49 19.26 8.27 19.84
CA GLN A 49 19.57 9.52 20.53
C GLN A 49 21.08 9.80 20.62
N LEU A 50 21.91 8.77 20.83
CA LEU A 50 23.33 8.94 21.14
C LEU A 50 24.26 8.60 19.96
N ILE A 51 23.84 7.71 19.06
CA ILE A 51 24.73 7.17 18.01
C ILE A 51 24.32 7.66 16.62
N SER A 52 23.03 7.59 16.27
CA SER A 52 22.59 7.96 14.93
C SER A 52 22.83 9.43 14.55
N PRO A 53 22.75 10.44 15.45
CA PRO A 53 23.07 11.83 15.10
C PRO A 53 24.52 12.02 14.63
N SER A 54 25.43 11.14 15.07
CA SER A 54 26.84 11.17 14.69
C SER A 54 27.13 10.53 13.33
N LYS A 55 26.12 9.94 12.66
CA LYS A 55 26.26 9.39 11.32
C LYS A 55 26.08 10.52 10.29
N GLY A 56 27.10 10.73 9.45
CA GLY A 56 27.08 11.77 8.42
C GLY A 56 26.15 11.49 7.22
N SER A 57 25.46 10.35 7.18
CA SER A 57 24.49 10.00 6.13
C SER A 57 23.18 9.48 6.73
N ASN A 58 22.08 9.95 6.15
CA ASN A 58 20.73 9.54 6.55
C ASN A 58 20.32 8.24 5.86
N CYS A 59 19.60 7.36 6.57
CA CYS A 59 19.06 6.13 5.99
C CYS A 59 18.12 6.45 4.82
N PRO A 60 18.34 5.93 3.60
CA PRO A 60 17.53 6.28 2.43
C PRO A 60 16.09 5.74 2.49
N MET A 61 15.80 4.88 3.47
CA MET A 61 14.52 4.21 3.56
C MET A 61 13.56 4.86 4.57
N TYR A 62 12.26 4.69 4.35
CA TYR A 62 11.19 5.17 5.24
C TYR A 62 10.25 4.04 5.70
N PRO A 63 10.00 3.89 7.02
CA PRO A 63 10.74 4.53 8.12
C PRO A 63 12.22 4.12 8.11
N SER A 64 13.09 4.90 8.75
CA SER A 64 14.54 4.59 8.84
C SER A 64 14.76 3.20 9.48
N CYS A 65 15.90 2.54 9.23
CA CYS A 65 16.12 1.18 9.76
C CYS A 65 15.96 1.07 11.28
N SER A 66 16.37 2.08 12.05
CA SER A 66 16.19 2.11 13.50
C SER A 66 14.72 2.32 13.89
N ALA A 67 13.99 3.17 13.16
CA ALA A 67 12.55 3.37 13.37
C ALA A 67 11.73 2.14 12.96
N TYR A 68 12.08 1.48 11.86
CA TYR A 68 11.52 0.20 11.44
C TYR A 68 11.75 -0.86 12.53
N GLY A 69 12.99 -1.00 13.02
CA GLY A 69 13.30 -1.95 14.09
C GLY A 69 12.51 -1.64 15.37
N TYR A 70 12.41 -0.37 15.75
CA TYR A 70 11.58 0.05 16.88
C TYR A 70 10.12 -0.40 16.72
N GLN A 71 9.55 -0.17 15.54
CA GLN A 71 8.18 -0.58 15.24
C GLN A 71 8.03 -2.11 15.29
N ALA A 72 8.97 -2.86 14.71
CA ALA A 72 8.98 -4.33 14.71
C ALA A 72 9.01 -4.89 16.14
N PHE A 73 9.93 -4.42 16.99
CA PHE A 73 10.02 -4.84 18.40
C PHE A 73 8.85 -4.36 19.27
N SER A 74 8.13 -3.30 18.85
CA SER A 74 6.93 -2.85 19.55
C SER A 74 5.71 -3.73 19.24
N LYS A 75 5.59 -4.21 18.00
CA LYS A 75 4.42 -4.94 17.51
C LYS A 75 4.57 -6.45 17.62
N HIS A 76 5.74 -6.99 17.32
CA HIS A 76 5.97 -8.43 17.21
C HIS A 76 6.68 -9.00 18.44
N ASN A 77 6.73 -10.33 18.53
CA ASN A 77 7.58 -11.01 19.51
C ASN A 77 9.06 -10.81 19.18
N ILE A 78 9.94 -11.03 20.17
CA ILE A 78 11.37 -10.72 20.05
C ILE A 78 12.04 -11.42 18.86
N ALA A 79 11.67 -12.67 18.57
CA ALA A 79 12.28 -13.45 17.50
C ALA A 79 11.89 -12.89 16.13
N LEU A 80 10.59 -12.67 15.89
CA LEU A 80 10.10 -12.11 14.64
C LEU A 80 10.62 -10.68 14.42
N ALA A 81 10.60 -9.84 15.45
CA ALA A 81 11.13 -8.49 15.38
C ALA A 81 12.63 -8.45 15.04
N LEU A 82 13.41 -9.40 15.58
CA LEU A 82 14.83 -9.51 15.31
C LEU A 82 15.08 -9.97 13.85
N PHE A 83 14.27 -10.89 13.33
CA PHE A 83 14.34 -11.31 11.93
C PHE A 83 13.99 -10.19 10.95
N GLU A 84 12.90 -9.47 11.20
CA GLU A 84 12.47 -8.32 10.40
C GLU A 84 13.49 -7.18 10.42
N THR A 85 14.02 -6.85 11.60
CA THR A 85 15.05 -5.81 11.74
C THR A 85 16.34 -6.22 11.03
N SER A 86 16.72 -7.49 11.10
CA SER A 86 17.93 -8.00 10.43
C SER A 86 17.80 -7.99 8.91
N ASP A 87 16.65 -8.45 8.37
CA ASP A 87 16.31 -8.32 6.94
C ASP A 87 16.37 -6.84 6.49
N ARG A 88 15.77 -5.94 7.27
CA ARG A 88 15.79 -4.51 6.99
C ARG A 88 17.20 -3.94 6.89
N LEU A 89 18.11 -4.38 7.75
CA LEU A 89 19.50 -3.94 7.73
C LEU A 89 20.27 -4.46 6.52
N HIS A 90 20.00 -5.68 6.05
CA HIS A 90 20.58 -6.21 4.81
C HIS A 90 20.20 -5.37 3.58
N ARG A 91 18.94 -4.97 3.49
CA ARG A 91 18.38 -4.26 2.34
C ARG A 91 18.63 -2.74 2.35
N CYS A 92 19.06 -2.19 3.49
CA CYS A 92 19.22 -0.75 3.64
C CYS A 92 20.20 -0.18 2.61
N GLY A 93 19.71 0.73 1.76
CA GLY A 93 20.54 1.42 0.76
C GLY A 93 20.88 0.59 -0.48
N HIS A 94 20.28 -0.59 -0.63
CA HIS A 94 20.49 -1.49 -1.77
C HIS A 94 19.20 -1.67 -2.57
N ASP A 95 19.35 -1.92 -3.87
CA ASP A 95 18.26 -2.33 -4.76
C ASP A 95 17.03 -1.38 -4.71
N LEU A 96 17.29 -0.07 -4.61
CA LEU A 96 16.31 0.99 -4.35
C LEU A 96 15.16 1.04 -5.37
N ASP A 97 15.43 0.64 -6.61
CA ASP A 97 14.44 0.59 -7.69
C ASP A 97 13.29 -0.40 -7.44
N ASN A 98 13.42 -1.28 -6.43
CA ASN A 98 12.37 -2.20 -6.03
C ASN A 98 11.39 -1.61 -4.99
N TYR A 99 11.57 -0.36 -4.56
CA TYR A 99 10.74 0.30 -3.56
C TYR A 99 10.03 1.53 -4.14
N HIS A 100 8.90 1.90 -3.53
CA HIS A 100 8.16 3.10 -3.93
C HIS A 100 8.83 4.36 -3.35
N PRO A 101 9.22 5.34 -4.18
CA PRO A 101 9.76 6.60 -3.69
C PRO A 101 8.64 7.46 -3.09
N ILE A 102 8.93 8.09 -1.94
CA ILE A 102 8.04 9.04 -1.27
C ILE A 102 8.85 10.29 -0.90
N GLU A 103 8.19 11.45 -0.87
CA GLU A 103 8.81 12.68 -0.39
C GLU A 103 8.53 12.83 1.11
N VAL A 104 9.61 12.90 1.90
CA VAL A 104 9.53 13.11 3.35
C VAL A 104 10.49 14.22 3.70
N SER A 105 9.97 15.33 4.22
CA SER A 105 10.76 16.50 4.61
C SER A 105 11.67 17.04 3.50
N ASN A 106 11.13 17.16 2.27
CA ASN A 106 11.84 17.61 1.05
C ASN A 106 13.01 16.70 0.61
N GLU A 107 13.05 15.44 1.06
CA GLU A 107 13.99 14.43 0.58
C GLU A 107 13.25 13.20 0.05
N ILE A 108 13.75 12.63 -1.04
CA ILE A 108 13.22 11.37 -1.57
C ILE A 108 13.69 10.22 -0.68
N ARG A 109 12.74 9.46 -0.16
CA ARG A 109 12.95 8.25 0.64
C ARG A 109 12.23 7.06 0.00
N TYR A 110 12.68 5.85 0.32
CA TYR A 110 12.11 4.62 -0.23
C TYR A 110 11.25 3.91 0.80
N GLU A 111 9.96 3.78 0.49
CA GLU A 111 8.96 3.25 1.41
C GLU A 111 9.08 1.73 1.60
N ASP A 112 9.14 1.31 2.86
CA ASP A 112 9.15 -0.09 3.29
C ASP A 112 8.55 -0.17 4.70
N ARG A 113 7.22 -0.07 4.77
CA ARG A 113 6.46 -0.15 6.02
C ARG A 113 6.31 -1.60 6.46
N LEU A 114 6.16 -1.80 7.78
CA LEU A 114 5.65 -3.08 8.30
C LEU A 114 4.26 -3.33 7.71
N GLN A 115 4.00 -4.57 7.28
CA GLN A 115 2.80 -4.97 6.53
C GLN A 115 1.45 -4.69 7.24
N SER A 116 1.44 -4.24 8.49
CA SER A 116 0.25 -3.97 9.31
C SER A 116 0.00 -2.50 9.70
N ALA A 117 0.73 -1.51 9.16
CA ALA A 117 0.56 -0.11 9.55
C ALA A 117 -0.47 0.64 8.66
N LYS A 118 -1.75 0.61 9.04
CA LYS A 118 -2.76 1.56 8.53
C LYS A 118 -2.39 3.00 8.90
N ILE A 119 -2.66 3.94 8.00
CA ILE A 119 -2.41 5.38 8.13
C ILE A 119 -3.60 6.00 8.85
N ASP A 120 -3.38 6.62 10.00
CA ASP A 120 -4.31 7.61 10.57
C ASP A 120 -3.95 8.99 10.00
N SER A 121 -4.84 9.52 9.16
CA SER A 121 -4.75 10.87 8.61
C SER A 121 -5.46 11.85 9.53
N THR A 122 -4.69 12.63 10.29
CA THR A 122 -5.20 13.89 10.85
C THR A 122 -4.18 14.98 10.55
N THR A 123 -4.60 15.95 9.75
CA THR A 123 -3.87 17.21 9.54
C THR A 123 -4.86 18.34 9.77
N ASP A 124 -4.58 19.12 10.82
CA ASP A 124 -5.24 20.38 11.15
C ASP A 124 -4.97 21.43 10.06
N ILE A 125 -5.98 22.24 9.75
CA ILE A 125 -5.88 23.37 8.80
C ILE A 125 -6.16 24.69 9.54
N ASN A 126 -5.24 25.65 9.35
CA ASN A 126 -5.36 27.04 9.79
C ASN A 126 -6.37 27.81 8.93
N ALA A 127 -7.26 28.56 9.58
CA ALA A 127 -8.28 29.37 8.92
C ALA A 127 -7.78 30.80 8.63
N ASP A 128 -7.58 31.13 7.36
CA ASP A 128 -7.40 32.51 6.91
C ASP A 128 -8.75 33.17 6.55
N LYS A 129 -8.85 34.46 6.84
CA LYS A 129 -10.09 35.26 6.79
C LYS A 129 -10.52 35.56 5.35
N ILE A 130 -11.72 35.12 4.99
CA ILE A 130 -12.42 35.48 3.76
C ILE A 130 -13.10 36.85 3.95
N HIS A 131 -12.78 37.82 3.09
CA HIS A 131 -13.51 39.09 3.00
C HIS A 131 -14.75 38.92 2.10
N MET A 132 -15.95 39.11 2.66
CA MET A 132 -17.20 39.13 1.90
C MET A 132 -17.55 40.57 1.52
N ASN A 133 -17.75 40.83 0.22
CA ASN A 133 -18.52 41.97 -0.23
C ASN A 133 -20.01 41.60 -0.23
N GLU A 134 -20.91 42.56 0.04
CA GLU A 134 -22.36 42.34 0.03
C GLU A 134 -22.85 41.92 -1.37
N GLU A 135 -23.04 40.61 -1.56
CA GLU A 135 -23.65 40.08 -2.78
C GLU A 135 -25.16 40.34 -2.80
N LYS A 136 -25.63 40.99 -3.87
CA LYS A 136 -27.05 41.10 -4.21
C LYS A 136 -27.48 39.77 -4.87
N GLY A 137 -28.60 39.20 -4.42
CA GLY A 137 -29.14 37.94 -4.95
C GLY A 137 -30.13 37.28 -4.00
N SER A 138 -30.82 36.24 -4.48
CA SER A 138 -31.67 35.36 -3.66
C SER A 138 -30.82 34.62 -2.61
N LEU A 139 -31.44 34.07 -1.56
CA LEU A 139 -30.70 33.28 -0.56
C LEU A 139 -30.06 32.03 -1.19
N GLU A 140 -30.73 31.42 -2.16
CA GLU A 140 -30.23 30.31 -2.97
C GLU A 140 -28.93 30.69 -3.71
N GLU A 141 -28.92 31.82 -4.41
CA GLU A 141 -27.74 32.33 -5.13
C GLU A 141 -26.58 32.63 -4.18
N LYS A 142 -26.88 33.16 -2.98
CA LYS A 142 -25.85 33.44 -1.96
C LYS A 142 -25.18 32.17 -1.45
N ILE A 143 -25.94 31.10 -1.20
CA ILE A 143 -25.38 29.81 -0.77
C ILE A 143 -24.50 29.24 -1.88
N ARG A 144 -24.99 29.25 -3.13
CA ARG A 144 -24.22 28.79 -4.28
C ARG A 144 -22.91 29.56 -4.46
N ASN A 145 -22.96 30.89 -4.44
CA ASN A 145 -21.78 31.73 -4.62
C ASN A 145 -20.77 31.55 -3.48
N PHE A 146 -21.26 31.36 -2.25
CA PHE A 146 -20.41 31.05 -1.12
C PHE A 146 -19.72 29.68 -1.27
N ALA A 147 -20.45 28.65 -1.69
CA ALA A 147 -19.88 27.34 -2.00
C ALA A 147 -18.80 27.42 -3.10
N LEU A 148 -19.06 28.17 -4.18
CA LEU A 148 -18.09 28.44 -5.24
C LEU A 148 -16.84 29.16 -4.73
N LEU A 149 -16.99 30.13 -3.82
CA LEU A 149 -15.87 30.84 -3.22
C LEU A 149 -15.03 29.89 -2.37
N LEU A 150 -15.65 29.02 -1.57
CA LEU A 150 -14.92 28.02 -0.78
C LEU A 150 -14.18 27.05 -1.67
N HIS A 151 -14.83 26.56 -2.73
CA HIS A 151 -14.25 25.64 -3.71
C HIS A 151 -13.00 26.26 -4.35
N ARG A 152 -13.09 27.51 -4.84
CA ARG A 152 -11.94 28.23 -5.44
C ARG A 152 -10.79 28.47 -4.48
N ASN A 153 -11.06 28.50 -3.17
CA ASN A 153 -10.05 28.65 -2.12
C ASN A 153 -9.55 27.29 -1.59
N ASN A 154 -9.80 26.19 -2.31
CA ASN A 154 -9.40 24.82 -1.95
C ASN A 154 -9.98 24.33 -0.60
N ARG A 155 -11.04 24.98 -0.10
CA ARG A 155 -11.77 24.57 1.10
C ARG A 155 -12.86 23.58 0.72
N TYR A 156 -12.42 22.41 0.24
CA TYR A 156 -13.26 21.45 -0.45
C TYR A 156 -14.36 20.84 0.43
N VAL A 157 -14.04 20.49 1.69
CA VAL A 157 -15.03 19.91 2.61
C VAL A 157 -16.13 20.92 2.92
N GLU A 158 -15.76 22.17 3.20
CA GLU A 158 -16.72 23.22 3.46
C GLU A 158 -17.54 23.59 2.22
N ALA A 159 -16.90 23.62 1.05
CA ALA A 159 -17.60 23.83 -0.22
C ALA A 159 -18.64 22.75 -0.47
N ALA A 160 -18.28 21.46 -0.32
CA ALA A 160 -19.20 20.34 -0.45
C ALA A 160 -20.39 20.49 0.50
N ASN A 161 -20.16 20.79 1.77
CA ASN A 161 -21.23 21.00 2.76
C ASN A 161 -22.20 22.15 2.37
N GLU A 162 -21.70 23.23 1.77
CA GLU A 162 -22.55 24.34 1.33
C GLU A 162 -23.34 24.00 0.05
N TYR A 163 -22.76 23.24 -0.88
CA TYR A 163 -23.50 22.68 -2.00
C TYR A 163 -24.56 21.66 -1.56
N GLU A 164 -24.26 20.80 -0.58
CA GLU A 164 -25.24 19.90 0.01
C GLU A 164 -26.38 20.69 0.66
N ARG A 165 -26.05 21.76 1.41
CA ARG A 165 -27.06 22.65 1.99
C ARG A 165 -27.96 23.25 0.92
N LEU A 166 -27.40 23.70 -0.21
CA LEU A 166 -28.18 24.19 -1.35
C LEU A 166 -29.18 23.13 -1.84
N LEU A 167 -28.73 21.90 -2.07
CA LEU A 167 -29.56 20.81 -2.58
C LEU A 167 -30.62 20.30 -1.59
N VAL A 168 -30.35 20.42 -0.29
CA VAL A 168 -31.30 20.05 0.77
C VAL A 168 -32.35 21.14 0.99
N TYR A 169 -31.95 22.41 1.03
CA TYR A 169 -32.87 23.54 1.30
C TYR A 169 -33.68 23.94 0.07
N TYR A 170 -33.13 23.74 -1.12
CA TYR A 170 -33.76 24.06 -2.40
C TYR A 170 -33.78 22.82 -3.30
N PRO A 171 -34.67 21.85 -3.04
CA PRO A 171 -34.72 20.62 -3.84
C PRO A 171 -34.98 20.91 -5.32
N GLU A 172 -35.84 21.86 -5.67
CA GLU A 172 -36.17 22.21 -7.06
C GLU A 172 -35.22 23.28 -7.66
N THR A 173 -33.98 23.38 -7.17
CA THR A 173 -32.97 24.33 -7.66
C THR A 173 -32.54 24.03 -9.09
N ASP A 174 -32.41 25.08 -9.91
CA ASP A 174 -31.84 24.99 -11.26
C ASP A 174 -30.34 24.64 -11.24
N TYR A 175 -29.67 24.78 -10.08
CA TYR A 175 -28.24 24.51 -9.91
C TYR A 175 -27.93 23.07 -9.51
N MET A 176 -28.90 22.16 -9.61
CA MET A 176 -28.78 20.82 -9.05
C MET A 176 -27.62 20.01 -9.64
N GLU A 177 -27.48 20.07 -10.96
CA GLU A 177 -26.39 19.40 -11.69
C GLU A 177 -25.03 19.99 -11.34
N GLU A 178 -24.92 21.33 -11.32
CA GLU A 178 -23.69 22.04 -10.94
C GLU A 178 -23.25 21.70 -9.51
N ALA A 179 -24.17 21.76 -8.56
CA ALA A 179 -23.90 21.50 -7.15
C ALA A 179 -23.49 20.04 -6.92
N THR A 180 -24.19 19.08 -7.55
CA THR A 180 -23.85 17.65 -7.43
C THR A 180 -22.45 17.35 -7.96
N ARG A 181 -22.11 17.86 -9.15
CA ARG A 181 -20.75 17.73 -9.70
C ARG A 181 -19.70 18.36 -8.80
N SER A 182 -19.99 19.55 -8.28
CA SER A 182 -19.06 20.29 -7.42
C SER A 182 -18.82 19.56 -6.09
N ILE A 183 -19.84 18.92 -5.50
CA ILE A 183 -19.69 18.06 -4.32
C ILE A 183 -18.74 16.91 -4.62
N VAL A 184 -18.98 16.19 -5.71
CA VAL A 184 -18.16 15.03 -6.10
C VAL A 184 -16.71 15.45 -6.38
N ASP A 185 -16.50 16.56 -7.10
CA ASP A 185 -15.17 17.09 -7.37
C ASP A 185 -14.45 17.45 -6.05
N CYS A 186 -15.10 18.21 -5.17
CA CYS A 186 -14.54 18.58 -3.87
C CYS A 186 -14.17 17.36 -3.02
N LEU A 187 -15.08 16.38 -2.93
CA LEU A 187 -14.87 15.17 -2.13
C LEU A 187 -13.79 14.26 -2.72
N ASN A 188 -13.64 14.23 -4.04
CA ASN A 188 -12.57 13.50 -4.71
C ASN A 188 -11.19 14.09 -4.41
N GLU A 189 -11.05 15.42 -4.36
CA GLU A 189 -9.79 16.10 -4.03
C GLU A 189 -9.30 15.76 -2.62
N VAL A 190 -10.22 15.56 -1.68
CA VAL A 190 -9.88 15.16 -0.29
C VAL A 190 -9.90 13.65 -0.06
N GLY A 191 -10.28 12.85 -1.06
CA GLY A 191 -10.39 11.39 -0.96
C GLY A 191 -11.53 10.89 -0.06
N ASN A 192 -12.55 11.71 0.19
CA ASN A 192 -13.70 11.35 1.04
C ASN A 192 -14.82 10.69 0.21
N TYR A 193 -14.53 9.48 -0.28
CA TYR A 193 -15.45 8.73 -1.14
C TYR A 193 -16.70 8.21 -0.42
N LEU A 194 -16.66 8.06 0.91
CA LEU A 194 -17.81 7.59 1.67
C LEU A 194 -18.95 8.61 1.66
N GLU A 195 -18.62 9.90 1.73
CA GLU A 195 -19.61 10.97 1.68
C GLU A 195 -20.29 11.04 0.30
N ILE A 196 -19.54 10.81 -0.79
CA ILE A 196 -20.10 10.69 -2.14
C ILE A 196 -21.17 9.58 -2.19
N VAL A 197 -20.89 8.44 -1.57
CA VAL A 197 -21.84 7.32 -1.50
C VAL A 197 -23.09 7.71 -0.70
N HIS A 198 -22.92 8.28 0.50
CA HIS A 198 -24.04 8.66 1.36
C HIS A 198 -24.93 9.70 0.70
N PHE A 199 -24.35 10.79 0.21
CA PHE A 199 -25.10 11.87 -0.41
C PHE A 199 -25.72 11.44 -1.75
N GLY A 200 -25.01 10.64 -2.54
CA GLY A 200 -25.55 10.06 -3.77
C GLY A 200 -26.77 9.18 -3.51
N HIS A 201 -26.76 8.35 -2.46
CA HIS A 201 -27.94 7.57 -2.05
C HIS A 201 -29.10 8.48 -1.61
N TYR A 202 -28.81 9.52 -0.81
CA TYR A 202 -29.83 10.50 -0.42
C TYR A 202 -30.52 11.13 -1.65
N LEU A 203 -29.76 11.54 -2.67
CA LEU A 203 -30.32 12.11 -3.89
C LEU A 203 -31.14 11.12 -4.73
N LEU A 204 -30.75 9.84 -4.74
CA LEU A 204 -31.48 8.78 -5.45
C LEU A 204 -32.78 8.37 -4.73
N ASP A 205 -32.78 8.39 -3.39
CA ASP A 205 -33.92 7.92 -2.59
C ASP A 205 -35.00 9.00 -2.41
N THR A 206 -34.61 10.27 -2.36
CA THR A 206 -35.53 11.38 -2.04
C THR A 206 -36.25 11.98 -3.25
N ARG A 207 -35.75 11.74 -4.47
CA ARG A 207 -36.27 12.34 -5.69
C ARG A 207 -36.85 11.28 -6.61
N LYS A 208 -38.16 11.39 -6.91
CA LYS A 208 -38.85 10.45 -7.82
C LYS A 208 -38.40 10.56 -9.27
N GLU A 209 -38.08 11.77 -9.71
CA GLU A 209 -37.54 12.05 -11.04
C GLU A 209 -36.25 12.83 -10.84
N ASN A 210 -35.13 12.28 -11.32
CA ASN A 210 -33.83 12.93 -11.21
C ASN A 210 -33.18 12.98 -12.61
N PRO A 211 -33.06 14.17 -13.23
CA PRO A 211 -32.53 14.29 -14.59
C PRO A 211 -31.07 13.82 -14.72
N ILE A 212 -30.33 13.74 -13.61
CA ILE A 212 -28.94 13.27 -13.56
C ILE A 212 -28.79 11.93 -12.82
N GLU A 213 -29.85 11.13 -12.73
CA GLU A 213 -29.84 9.85 -11.99
C GLU A 213 -28.67 8.94 -12.38
N ASN A 214 -28.38 8.83 -13.68
CA ASN A 214 -27.32 7.98 -14.19
C ASN A 214 -25.92 8.54 -13.88
N GLU A 215 -25.77 9.86 -13.84
CA GLU A 215 -24.53 10.52 -13.41
C GLU A 215 -24.27 10.28 -11.91
N ILE A 216 -25.29 10.38 -11.06
CA ILE A 216 -25.17 10.06 -9.63
C ILE A 216 -24.81 8.58 -9.43
N LYS A 217 -25.46 7.67 -10.15
CA LYS A 217 -25.11 6.23 -10.11
C LYS A 217 -23.66 6.01 -10.52
N PHE A 218 -23.17 6.74 -11.52
CA PHE A 218 -21.79 6.64 -11.97
C PHE A 218 -20.83 7.09 -10.86
N TYR A 219 -21.08 8.24 -10.23
CA TYR A 219 -20.27 8.74 -9.12
C TYR A 219 -20.28 7.81 -7.90
N VAL A 220 -21.44 7.28 -7.52
CA VAL A 220 -21.54 6.31 -6.42
C VAL A 220 -20.77 5.02 -6.75
N GLY A 221 -20.92 4.49 -7.97
CA GLY A 221 -20.17 3.33 -8.43
C GLY A 221 -18.65 3.55 -8.41
N SER A 222 -18.21 4.72 -8.85
CA SER A 222 -16.81 5.13 -8.84
C SER A 222 -16.27 5.32 -7.42
N ALA A 223 -17.05 5.90 -6.51
CA ALA A 223 -16.70 6.02 -5.11
C ALA A 223 -16.51 4.63 -4.44
N TYR A 224 -17.44 3.68 -4.68
CA TYR A 224 -17.26 2.30 -4.23
C TYR A 224 -16.02 1.64 -4.83
N TYR A 225 -15.69 1.94 -6.09
CA TYR A 225 -14.46 1.46 -6.73
C TYR A 225 -13.21 2.00 -5.99
N LYS A 226 -13.16 3.30 -5.66
CA LYS A 226 -12.04 3.90 -4.92
C LYS A 226 -11.92 3.34 -3.50
N LEU A 227 -13.04 3.01 -2.86
CA LEU A 227 -13.12 2.30 -1.59
C LEU A 227 -12.74 0.81 -1.68
N LYS A 228 -12.34 0.32 -2.87
CA LYS A 228 -12.01 -1.09 -3.15
C LYS A 228 -13.18 -2.06 -2.96
N ASN A 229 -14.40 -1.56 -2.90
CA ASN A 229 -15.61 -2.38 -2.89
C ASN A 229 -16.05 -2.68 -4.33
N TYR A 230 -15.20 -3.42 -5.05
CA TYR A 230 -15.35 -3.67 -6.48
C TYR A 230 -16.67 -4.37 -6.81
N ARG A 231 -17.16 -5.27 -5.94
CA ARG A 231 -18.44 -5.95 -6.14
C ARG A 231 -19.59 -4.95 -6.26
N ILE A 232 -19.75 -4.05 -5.29
CA ILE A 232 -20.84 -3.07 -5.32
C ILE A 232 -20.64 -2.07 -6.46
N ALA A 233 -19.39 -1.62 -6.69
CA ALA A 233 -19.08 -0.74 -7.82
C ALA A 233 -19.59 -1.31 -9.16
N ARG A 234 -19.36 -2.61 -9.40
CA ARG A 234 -19.85 -3.31 -10.61
C ARG A 234 -21.37 -3.38 -10.71
N GLU A 235 -22.09 -3.44 -9.59
CA GLU A 235 -23.56 -3.39 -9.60
C GLU A 235 -24.05 -2.05 -10.15
N TYR A 236 -23.43 -0.93 -9.74
CA TYR A 236 -23.73 0.39 -10.30
C TYR A 236 -23.33 0.51 -11.78
N PHE A 237 -22.12 0.09 -12.13
CA PHE A 237 -21.67 0.12 -13.53
C PHE A 237 -22.54 -0.74 -14.46
N THR A 238 -23.09 -1.85 -13.97
CA THR A 238 -23.99 -2.70 -14.76
C THR A 238 -25.33 -2.02 -15.02
N LYS A 239 -25.85 -1.23 -14.08
CA LYS A 239 -27.09 -0.44 -14.26
C LYS A 239 -26.94 0.65 -15.32
N LEU A 240 -25.71 1.01 -15.68
CA LEU A 240 -25.40 2.07 -16.64
C LEU A 240 -25.05 1.54 -18.03
N ALA A 241 -25.14 0.23 -18.28
CA ALA A 241 -24.65 -0.38 -19.52
C ALA A 241 -25.22 0.24 -20.81
N ASP A 242 -26.51 0.62 -20.79
CA ASP A 242 -27.21 1.20 -21.94
C ASP A 242 -27.18 2.75 -21.97
N ASP A 243 -26.50 3.38 -21.01
CA ASP A 243 -26.42 4.84 -20.92
C ASP A 243 -25.45 5.42 -21.96
N ALA A 244 -25.90 6.42 -22.73
CA ALA A 244 -25.13 7.01 -23.81
C ALA A 244 -23.86 7.75 -23.35
N THR A 245 -23.82 8.23 -22.10
CA THR A 245 -22.69 9.03 -21.57
C THR A 245 -21.77 8.20 -20.68
N PHE A 246 -22.34 7.31 -19.88
CA PHE A 246 -21.65 6.57 -18.82
C PHE A 246 -21.51 5.08 -19.12
N GLY A 247 -22.18 4.51 -20.12
CA GLY A 247 -22.12 3.08 -20.43
C GLY A 247 -20.71 2.60 -20.74
N ASP A 248 -20.03 3.27 -21.67
CA ASP A 248 -18.66 2.91 -22.08
C ASP A 248 -17.67 3.07 -20.92
N LYS A 249 -17.76 4.19 -20.19
CA LYS A 249 -16.93 4.46 -18.99
C LYS A 249 -17.15 3.40 -17.91
N SER A 250 -18.41 3.02 -17.70
CA SER A 250 -18.80 2.00 -16.73
C SER A 250 -18.30 0.61 -17.13
N ALA A 251 -18.35 0.26 -18.43
CA ALA A 251 -17.81 -0.98 -18.95
C ALA A 251 -16.29 -1.08 -18.71
N LEU A 252 -15.55 0.01 -18.98
CA LEU A 252 -14.13 0.10 -18.68
C LEU A 252 -13.86 -0.06 -17.17
N LEU A 253 -14.49 0.74 -16.30
CA LEU A 253 -14.26 0.66 -14.85
C LEU A 253 -14.66 -0.71 -14.27
N LYS A 254 -15.74 -1.31 -14.79
CA LYS A 254 -16.14 -2.69 -14.44
C LYS A 254 -15.05 -3.70 -14.82
N GLY A 255 -14.50 -3.63 -16.02
CA GLY A 255 -13.39 -4.50 -16.44
C GLY A 255 -12.15 -4.30 -15.59
N ILE A 256 -11.75 -3.05 -15.33
CA ILE A 256 -10.59 -2.73 -14.47
C ILE A 256 -10.82 -3.26 -13.04
N SER A 257 -12.05 -3.21 -12.53
CA SER A 257 -12.36 -3.78 -11.21
C SER A 257 -12.11 -5.28 -11.14
N PHE A 258 -12.40 -6.03 -12.21
CA PHE A 258 -12.06 -7.46 -12.30
C PHE A 258 -10.56 -7.69 -12.43
N ILE A 259 -9.84 -6.83 -13.16
CA ILE A 259 -8.37 -6.86 -13.20
C ILE A 259 -7.76 -6.70 -11.79
N LYS A 260 -8.30 -5.80 -10.96
CA LYS A 260 -7.85 -5.62 -9.57
C LYS A 260 -8.04 -6.89 -8.73
N GLU A 261 -9.00 -7.73 -9.08
CA GLU A 261 -9.30 -9.01 -8.43
C GLU A 261 -8.61 -10.22 -9.11
N TRP A 262 -7.75 -9.99 -10.12
CA TRP A 262 -7.09 -11.05 -10.91
C TRP A 262 -8.06 -11.93 -11.74
N ASP A 263 -9.26 -11.43 -12.02
CA ASP A 263 -10.28 -12.11 -12.82
C ASP A 263 -10.24 -11.62 -14.27
N PHE A 264 -9.31 -12.19 -15.05
CA PHE A 264 -9.08 -11.77 -16.43
C PHE A 264 -10.24 -12.11 -17.38
N ILE A 265 -10.96 -13.20 -17.12
CA ILE A 265 -12.06 -13.67 -17.98
C ILE A 265 -13.21 -12.66 -17.91
N ASN A 266 -13.64 -12.29 -16.70
CA ASN A 266 -14.71 -11.32 -16.54
C ASN A 266 -14.27 -9.90 -16.91
N ALA A 267 -12.99 -9.57 -16.74
CA ALA A 267 -12.43 -8.31 -17.22
C ALA A 267 -12.56 -8.20 -18.76
N GLU A 268 -12.09 -9.20 -19.51
CA GLU A 268 -12.23 -9.22 -20.97
C GLU A 268 -13.69 -9.11 -21.42
N ASN A 269 -14.58 -9.85 -20.77
CA ASN A 269 -16.00 -9.80 -21.07
C ASN A 269 -16.57 -8.39 -20.85
N ALA A 270 -16.19 -7.72 -19.77
CA ALA A 270 -16.62 -6.34 -19.52
C ALA A 270 -16.09 -5.36 -20.58
N PHE A 271 -14.80 -5.45 -20.95
CA PHE A 271 -14.20 -4.60 -21.98
C PHE A 271 -14.87 -4.77 -23.36
N LYS A 272 -15.28 -6.00 -23.71
CA LYS A 272 -16.01 -6.29 -24.96
C LYS A 272 -17.38 -5.59 -25.07
N HIS A 273 -17.95 -5.07 -23.98
CA HIS A 273 -19.20 -4.31 -24.02
C HIS A 273 -19.02 -2.88 -24.54
N VAL A 274 -17.77 -2.37 -24.64
CA VAL A 274 -17.50 -1.07 -25.26
C VAL A 274 -17.73 -1.19 -26.78
N PRO A 275 -18.67 -0.44 -27.37
CA PRO A 275 -19.04 -0.57 -28.78
C PRO A 275 -17.96 0.01 -29.71
N SER A 276 -17.92 -0.44 -30.96
CA SER A 276 -16.91 -0.02 -31.95
C SER A 276 -17.01 1.45 -32.37
N GLN A 277 -18.14 2.09 -32.10
CA GLN A 277 -18.36 3.52 -32.33
C GLN A 277 -17.90 4.39 -31.15
N SER A 278 -17.55 3.79 -30.01
CA SER A 278 -17.10 4.51 -28.84
C SER A 278 -15.71 5.12 -29.04
N ASN A 279 -15.49 6.33 -28.52
CA ASN A 279 -14.15 6.90 -28.40
C ASN A 279 -13.21 6.05 -27.52
N TYR A 280 -13.78 5.15 -26.71
CA TYR A 280 -13.04 4.25 -25.82
C TYR A 280 -12.78 2.86 -26.42
N TYR A 281 -13.17 2.62 -27.67
CA TYR A 281 -13.04 1.29 -28.28
C TYR A 281 -11.57 0.84 -28.37
N ASP A 282 -10.67 1.69 -28.87
CA ASP A 282 -9.26 1.33 -29.06
C ASP A 282 -8.55 1.01 -27.73
N ILE A 283 -8.80 1.80 -26.69
CA ILE A 283 -8.26 1.53 -25.35
C ILE A 283 -8.86 0.26 -24.76
N SER A 284 -10.15 -0.01 -25.00
CA SER A 284 -10.80 -1.25 -24.59
C SER A 284 -10.18 -2.49 -25.26
N GLN A 285 -9.90 -2.42 -26.57
CA GLN A 285 -9.20 -3.50 -27.29
C GLN A 285 -7.79 -3.73 -26.73
N THR A 286 -7.08 -2.65 -26.41
CA THR A 286 -5.77 -2.73 -25.75
C THR A 286 -5.87 -3.43 -24.39
N PHE A 287 -6.90 -3.12 -23.60
CA PHE A 287 -7.14 -3.78 -22.32
C PHE A 287 -7.50 -5.26 -22.48
N ILE A 288 -8.23 -5.65 -23.51
CA ILE A 288 -8.51 -7.06 -23.83
C ILE A 288 -7.21 -7.81 -24.12
N ASP A 289 -6.30 -7.26 -24.95
CA ASP A 289 -5.00 -7.89 -25.23
C ASP A 289 -4.15 -8.02 -23.96
N TYR A 290 -4.12 -6.99 -23.12
CA TYR A 290 -3.40 -7.05 -21.84
C TYR A 290 -4.00 -8.08 -20.89
N ALA A 291 -5.33 -8.12 -20.76
CA ALA A 291 -6.03 -9.08 -19.91
C ALA A 291 -5.77 -10.53 -20.36
N GLY A 292 -5.76 -10.80 -21.66
CA GLY A 292 -5.45 -12.13 -22.22
C GLY A 292 -4.05 -12.63 -21.87
N LYS A 293 -3.11 -11.70 -21.60
CA LYS A 293 -1.74 -12.03 -21.15
C LYS A 293 -1.64 -12.22 -19.64
N GLY A 294 -2.68 -11.92 -18.86
CA GLY A 294 -2.68 -11.96 -17.40
C GLY A 294 -2.30 -13.32 -16.80
N ASN A 295 -2.80 -14.41 -17.40
CA ASN A 295 -2.48 -15.77 -16.96
C ASN A 295 -1.02 -16.21 -17.25
N THR A 296 -0.29 -15.44 -18.07
CA THR A 296 1.12 -15.75 -18.39
C THR A 296 2.10 -15.07 -17.43
N VAL A 297 1.62 -14.21 -16.53
CA VAL A 297 2.44 -13.48 -15.56
C VAL A 297 3.06 -14.47 -14.57
N LYS A 298 4.40 -14.49 -14.53
CA LYS A 298 5.17 -15.37 -13.65
C LYS A 298 5.49 -14.69 -12.33
N PHE A 299 4.98 -15.26 -11.24
CA PHE A 299 5.31 -14.87 -9.88
C PHE A 299 6.52 -15.67 -9.36
N LYS A 300 7.28 -15.05 -8.46
CA LYS A 300 8.30 -15.70 -7.63
C LYS A 300 7.64 -16.59 -6.60
N ASN A 301 8.29 -17.70 -6.25
CA ASN A 301 7.80 -18.59 -5.19
C ASN A 301 8.55 -18.28 -3.88
N PRO A 302 7.86 -17.77 -2.84
CA PRO A 302 8.50 -17.40 -1.57
C PRO A 302 9.17 -18.59 -0.85
N LEU A 303 8.61 -19.80 -0.97
CA LEU A 303 9.22 -21.00 -0.38
C LEU A 303 10.53 -21.37 -1.07
N ILE A 304 10.59 -21.25 -2.41
CA ILE A 304 11.82 -21.49 -3.16
C ILE A 304 12.88 -20.45 -2.76
N ALA A 305 12.50 -19.18 -2.64
CA ALA A 305 13.41 -18.13 -2.17
C ALA A 305 13.97 -18.44 -0.76
N GLY A 306 13.11 -18.86 0.17
CA GLY A 306 13.52 -19.28 1.52
C GLY A 306 14.45 -20.49 1.51
N LEU A 307 14.17 -21.53 0.71
CA LEU A 307 15.01 -22.73 0.61
C LEU A 307 16.38 -22.44 -0.02
N LEU A 308 16.43 -21.61 -1.06
CA LEU A 308 17.69 -21.18 -1.67
C LEU A 308 18.56 -20.42 -0.66
N SER A 309 17.94 -19.66 0.24
CA SER A 309 18.62 -18.84 1.25
C SER A 309 19.39 -19.60 2.31
N ILE A 310 19.31 -20.94 2.33
CA ILE A 310 20.24 -21.77 3.09
C ILE A 310 21.69 -21.40 2.73
N ILE A 311 21.93 -21.10 1.45
CA ILE A 311 23.15 -20.41 1.00
C ILE A 311 22.89 -18.89 1.15
N PRO A 312 23.63 -18.19 2.03
CA PRO A 312 23.44 -16.76 2.23
C PRO A 312 23.44 -15.98 0.90
N GLY A 313 22.40 -15.19 0.69
CA GLY A 313 22.21 -14.36 -0.51
C GLY A 313 21.54 -15.04 -1.70
N ALA A 314 21.45 -16.38 -1.75
CA ALA A 314 20.93 -17.07 -2.94
C ALA A 314 19.41 -16.87 -3.15
N GLY A 315 18.62 -16.70 -2.08
CA GLY A 315 17.21 -16.34 -2.20
C GLY A 315 17.00 -14.93 -2.76
N TYR A 316 17.70 -13.94 -2.22
CA TYR A 316 17.73 -12.58 -2.79
C TYR A 316 18.17 -12.56 -4.26
N LEU A 317 19.16 -13.38 -4.62
CA LEU A 317 19.61 -13.52 -6.01
C LEU A 317 18.49 -14.05 -6.91
N TYR A 318 17.75 -15.07 -6.46
CA TYR A 318 16.59 -15.61 -7.17
C TYR A 318 15.48 -14.56 -7.38
N ASP A 319 15.28 -13.67 -6.40
CA ASP A 319 14.29 -12.59 -6.49
C ASP A 319 14.76 -11.38 -7.33
N GLY A 320 16.06 -11.32 -7.66
CA GLY A 320 16.68 -10.25 -8.46
C GLY A 320 17.24 -9.09 -7.63
N TYR A 321 17.52 -9.31 -6.34
CA TYR A 321 18.15 -8.34 -5.43
C TYR A 321 19.65 -8.62 -5.35
N TYR A 322 20.40 -8.25 -6.39
CA TYR A 322 21.81 -8.66 -6.55
C TYR A 322 22.74 -8.04 -5.49
N GLN A 323 22.49 -6.79 -5.10
CA GLN A 323 23.30 -6.11 -4.09
C GLN A 323 23.03 -6.68 -2.70
N THR A 324 21.75 -6.93 -2.39
CA THR A 324 21.36 -7.60 -1.14
C THR A 324 21.89 -9.04 -1.07
N ALA A 325 21.90 -9.77 -2.20
CA ALA A 325 22.50 -11.10 -2.28
C ALA A 325 23.99 -11.10 -1.91
N LEU A 326 24.76 -10.19 -2.52
CA LEU A 326 26.21 -10.07 -2.24
C LEU A 326 26.48 -9.65 -0.79
N SER A 327 25.79 -8.63 -0.29
CA SER A 327 25.97 -8.18 1.09
C SER A 327 25.59 -9.27 2.10
N SER A 328 24.50 -9.99 1.87
CA SER A 328 24.11 -11.13 2.70
C SER A 328 25.19 -12.21 2.72
N PHE A 329 25.75 -12.56 1.55
CA PHE A 329 26.84 -13.53 1.45
C PHE A 329 28.07 -13.09 2.26
N LEU A 330 28.53 -11.85 2.07
CA LEU A 330 29.73 -11.33 2.72
C LEU A 330 29.56 -11.22 4.24
N VAL A 331 28.45 -10.66 4.71
CA VAL A 331 28.22 -10.43 6.14
C VAL A 331 28.03 -11.75 6.89
N ASN A 332 27.27 -12.70 6.33
CA ASN A 332 27.12 -14.02 6.94
C ASN A 332 28.45 -14.79 6.95
N SER A 333 29.26 -14.68 5.89
CA SER A 333 30.60 -15.28 5.86
C SER A 333 31.51 -14.69 6.94
N LEU A 334 31.47 -13.37 7.13
CA LEU A 334 32.23 -12.68 8.16
C LEU A 334 31.80 -13.10 9.58
N PHE A 335 30.49 -13.16 9.85
CA PHE A 335 29.98 -13.63 11.13
C PHE A 335 30.36 -15.08 11.42
N PHE A 336 30.31 -15.95 10.41
CA PHE A 336 30.70 -17.35 10.56
C PHE A 336 32.19 -17.49 10.86
N TYR A 337 33.04 -16.78 10.11
CA TYR A 337 34.48 -16.75 10.33
C TYR A 337 34.83 -16.19 11.72
N GLY A 338 34.32 -15.01 12.07
CA GLY A 338 34.60 -14.37 13.35
C GLY A 338 34.12 -15.19 14.56
N THR A 339 32.98 -15.86 14.43
CA THR A 339 32.48 -16.77 15.48
C THR A 339 33.36 -17.99 15.63
N SER A 340 33.80 -18.60 14.51
CA SER A 340 34.68 -19.76 14.53
C SER A 340 36.05 -19.42 15.14
N GLU A 341 36.60 -18.26 14.81
CA GLU A 341 37.86 -17.77 15.38
C GLU A 341 37.75 -17.50 16.88
N ALA A 342 36.61 -16.96 17.34
CA ALA A 342 36.34 -16.73 18.76
C ALA A 342 36.40 -18.03 19.59
N TYR A 343 35.79 -19.11 19.07
CA TYR A 343 35.86 -20.43 19.70
C TYR A 343 37.28 -21.01 19.68
N ASN A 344 38.00 -20.89 18.55
CA ASN A 344 39.36 -21.40 18.43
C ASN A 344 40.35 -20.68 19.37
N SER A 345 40.13 -19.39 19.61
CA SER A 345 40.94 -18.57 20.50
C SER A 345 40.57 -18.70 21.99
N GLY A 346 39.56 -19.52 22.34
CA GLY A 346 39.09 -19.68 23.72
C GLY A 346 38.44 -18.43 24.32
N ASN A 347 37.96 -17.51 23.47
CA ASN A 347 37.28 -16.29 23.91
C ASN A 347 35.78 -16.54 24.03
N ASP A 348 35.40 -17.23 25.12
CA ASP A 348 34.03 -17.72 25.33
C ASP A 348 32.98 -16.60 25.34
N GLY A 349 33.33 -15.43 25.90
CA GLY A 349 32.42 -14.28 25.96
C GLY A 349 32.10 -13.72 24.58
N PHE A 350 33.13 -13.49 23.76
CA PHE A 350 32.93 -13.02 22.39
C PHE A 350 32.26 -14.09 21.52
N ALA A 351 32.63 -15.36 21.69
CA ALA A 351 32.03 -16.48 20.97
C ALA A 351 30.52 -16.61 21.24
N ALA A 352 30.08 -16.42 22.48
CA ALA A 352 28.66 -16.45 22.84
C ALA A 352 27.88 -15.31 22.16
N ILE A 353 28.39 -14.07 22.22
CA ILE A 353 27.75 -12.90 21.60
C ILE A 353 27.71 -13.04 20.08
N SER A 354 28.83 -13.41 19.46
CA SER A 354 28.93 -13.55 18.00
C SER A 354 28.04 -14.69 17.49
N THR A 355 27.89 -15.77 18.25
CA THR A 355 26.96 -16.86 17.93
C THR A 355 25.51 -16.37 17.85
N ILE A 356 25.06 -15.60 18.85
CA ILE A 356 23.69 -15.04 18.88
C ILE A 356 23.48 -14.08 17.70
N LEU A 357 24.45 -13.19 17.44
CA LEU A 357 24.38 -12.24 16.32
C LEU A 357 24.38 -12.96 14.97
N SER A 358 25.29 -13.93 14.78
CA SER A 358 25.39 -14.75 13.58
C SER A 358 24.08 -15.50 13.29
N PHE A 359 23.48 -16.09 14.32
CA PHE A 359 22.18 -16.76 14.21
C PHE A 359 21.07 -15.79 13.78
N GLY A 360 21.01 -14.59 14.38
CA GLY A 360 20.03 -13.57 14.02
C GLY A 360 20.18 -13.10 12.57
N TRP A 361 21.41 -12.81 12.15
CA TRP A 361 21.74 -12.36 10.80
C TRP A 361 21.43 -13.41 9.73
N TYR A 362 21.81 -14.66 9.99
CA TYR A 362 21.54 -15.78 9.10
C TYR A 362 20.03 -16.04 8.96
N SER A 363 19.29 -15.97 10.07
CA SER A 363 17.83 -16.08 10.05
C SER A 363 17.18 -14.93 9.27
N GLY A 364 17.71 -13.70 9.43
CA GLY A 364 17.28 -12.51 8.69
C GLY A 364 17.45 -12.66 7.19
N ASN A 365 18.54 -13.27 6.72
CA ASN A 365 18.73 -13.58 5.30
C ASN A 365 17.65 -14.54 4.73
N ILE A 366 17.27 -15.57 5.48
CA ILE A 366 16.25 -16.53 5.05
C ILE A 366 14.88 -15.86 5.04
N TYR A 367 14.49 -15.24 6.16
CA TYR A 367 13.24 -14.50 6.28
C TYR A 367 13.12 -13.44 5.19
N GLY A 368 14.16 -12.63 5.02
CA GLY A 368 14.20 -11.53 4.08
C GLY A 368 14.08 -11.94 2.63
N SER A 369 14.60 -13.11 2.26
CA SER A 369 14.42 -13.66 0.91
C SER A 369 12.98 -14.09 0.62
N VAL A 370 12.26 -14.62 1.62
CA VAL A 370 10.82 -14.90 1.48
C VAL A 370 10.04 -13.60 1.26
N ILE A 371 10.39 -12.55 2.01
CA ILE A 371 9.74 -11.24 1.89
C ILE A 371 10.09 -10.55 0.57
N SER A 372 11.33 -10.62 0.08
CA SER A 372 11.70 -10.05 -1.22
C SER A 372 10.93 -10.69 -2.38
N ALA A 373 10.67 -12.01 -2.33
CA ALA A 373 9.83 -12.69 -3.30
C ALA A 373 8.40 -12.12 -3.29
N ASN A 374 7.82 -11.92 -2.10
CA ASN A 374 6.48 -11.32 -1.96
C ASN A 374 6.44 -9.88 -2.47
N ARG A 375 7.42 -9.03 -2.12
CA ARG A 375 7.52 -7.65 -2.64
C ARG A 375 7.66 -7.64 -4.16
N LYS A 376 8.46 -8.55 -4.72
CA LYS A 376 8.60 -8.68 -6.18
C LYS A 376 7.28 -9.07 -6.83
N ASN A 377 6.53 -9.97 -6.22
CA ASN A 377 5.20 -10.37 -6.70
C ASN A 377 4.18 -9.23 -6.63
N GLU A 378 4.19 -8.46 -5.55
CA GLU A 378 3.36 -7.27 -5.42
C GLU A 378 3.72 -6.21 -6.47
N LYS A 379 5.01 -5.97 -6.72
CA LYS A 379 5.46 -5.09 -7.80
C LYS A 379 4.99 -5.58 -9.17
N ILE A 380 5.16 -6.87 -9.48
CA ILE A 380 4.66 -7.48 -10.73
C ILE A 380 3.14 -7.28 -10.87
N ARG A 381 2.40 -7.46 -9.76
CA ARG A 381 0.94 -7.24 -9.69
C ARG A 381 0.60 -5.78 -10.01
N ASN A 382 1.23 -4.84 -9.32
CA ASN A 382 0.97 -3.41 -9.48
C ASN A 382 1.36 -2.92 -10.89
N ASP A 383 2.52 -3.34 -11.41
CA ASP A 383 2.99 -3.00 -12.76
C ASP A 383 2.07 -3.55 -13.85
N PHE A 384 1.45 -4.72 -13.62
CA PHE A 384 0.45 -5.26 -14.55
C PHE A 384 -0.83 -4.44 -14.54
N VAL A 385 -1.35 -4.13 -13.34
CA VAL A 385 -2.57 -3.34 -13.16
C VAL A 385 -2.40 -1.91 -13.66
N ALA A 386 -1.21 -1.33 -13.53
CA ALA A 386 -0.90 0.04 -13.96
C ALA A 386 -1.02 0.23 -15.49
N ARG A 387 -1.17 -0.84 -16.26
CA ARG A 387 -1.45 -0.78 -17.71
C ARG A 387 -2.90 -0.43 -18.02
N PHE A 388 -3.79 -0.49 -17.03
CA PHE A 388 -5.23 -0.28 -17.17
C PHE A 388 -5.62 1.10 -16.63
N VAL A 389 -5.18 2.15 -17.32
CA VAL A 389 -5.43 3.55 -16.94
C VAL A 389 -6.38 4.18 -17.94
N VAL A 390 -7.40 4.86 -17.43
CA VAL A 390 -8.36 5.63 -18.23
C VAL A 390 -8.07 7.12 -18.15
N ASP A 391 -8.46 7.87 -19.16
CA ASP A 391 -8.20 9.31 -19.33
C ASP A 391 -9.35 10.21 -18.86
N PHE A 392 -10.43 9.63 -18.32
CA PHE A 392 -11.55 10.38 -17.77
C PHE A 392 -11.53 10.41 -16.23
N LYS A 393 -12.12 11.47 -15.66
CA LYS A 393 -12.36 11.58 -14.22
C LYS A 393 -13.53 10.69 -13.79
N TYR A 394 -13.41 10.07 -12.62
CA TYR A 394 -14.41 9.21 -12.01
C TYR A 394 -14.23 9.13 -10.50
#